data_AF-A0A0Q5QXG2-F1
#
_entry.id   AF-A0A0Q5QXG2-F1
#
_cell.length_a   1.000
_cell.length_b   1.000
_cell.length_c   1.000
_cell.angle_alpha   90.00
_cell.angle_beta   90.00
_cell.angle_gamma   90.00
#
_symmetry.space_group_name_H-M   'P 1'
#
loop_
_entity.id
_entity.type
_entity.pdbx_description
1 polymer ?
#
loop_
_entity_poly.entity_id
_entity_poly.type
_entity_poly.pdbx_seq_one_letter_code
_entity_poly.pdbx_strand_id
1 'polypeptide(L)'
;MTTAFVIAVPASAATLVAGSTGVAPTGGVPAGQGTLLASQVFSGQAFTFAATFNQAVYLNAAGTLDFYFQVIRTGAGSISNQEIRSFTISDFGAYLVDGYASALDPDGTGLFIAANNPNLANGTPSPSTTTFGRSPSGSVVTIEFGANGLTGTENSATYIFRTNATAYNNQGTFGIIDGSTLQGLTFQPIAAVPEPATWAMMLVGFGGIGLGMRRRKPRTSVSFA
;
A
#
# COMPACT_ATOMS: atom_id res chain seq x y z
N MET A 1 -13.91 -16.44 43.71
CA MET A 1 -13.44 -16.63 42.33
C MET A 1 -13.83 -15.39 41.54
N THR A 2 -12.91 -14.45 41.40
CA THR A 2 -13.13 -13.15 40.75
C THR A 2 -12.72 -13.29 39.30
N THR A 3 -13.69 -13.35 38.39
CA THR A 3 -13.46 -13.33 36.94
C THR A 3 -13.01 -11.93 36.54
N ALA A 4 -11.71 -11.79 36.22
CA ALA A 4 -11.19 -10.58 35.62
C ALA A 4 -11.68 -10.49 34.17
N PHE A 5 -12.57 -9.52 33.92
CA PHE A 5 -13.00 -9.18 32.57
C PHE A 5 -11.89 -8.33 31.93
N VAL A 6 -11.05 -8.95 31.11
CA VAL A 6 -10.06 -8.22 30.31
C VAL A 6 -10.81 -7.53 29.18
N ILE A 7 -11.01 -6.22 29.31
CA ILE A 7 -11.45 -5.37 28.19
C ILE A 7 -10.26 -5.28 27.25
N ALA A 8 -10.29 -6.04 26.15
CA ALA A 8 -9.37 -5.84 25.04
C ALA A 8 -9.64 -4.45 24.45
N VAL A 9 -8.82 -3.47 24.83
CA VAL A 9 -8.77 -2.19 24.12
C VAL A 9 -8.27 -2.53 22.71
N PRO A 10 -8.99 -2.18 21.63
CA PRO A 10 -8.48 -2.39 20.29
C PRO A 10 -7.17 -1.63 20.17
N ALA A 11 -6.11 -2.32 19.76
CA ALA A 11 -4.84 -1.67 19.47
C ALA A 11 -5.09 -0.54 18.47
N SER A 12 -4.70 0.69 18.81
CA SER A 12 -4.72 1.81 17.88
C SER A 12 -3.86 1.45 16.67
N ALA A 13 -4.37 1.70 15.46
CA ALA A 13 -3.65 1.43 14.23
C ALA A 13 -2.28 2.14 14.21
N ALA A 14 -1.27 1.51 13.61
CA ALA A 14 0.08 2.05 13.53
C ALA A 14 0.15 3.06 12.38
N THR A 15 -0.19 4.31 12.70
CA THR A 15 -0.21 5.39 11.72
C THR A 15 1.20 5.80 11.29
N LEU A 16 1.43 5.80 9.98
CA LEU A 16 2.69 6.17 9.35
C LEU A 16 2.62 7.60 8.80
N VAL A 17 3.17 8.53 9.57
CA VAL A 17 3.31 9.94 9.17
C VAL A 17 4.58 10.09 8.32
N ALA A 18 4.60 11.03 7.38
CA ALA A 18 5.79 11.32 6.60
C ALA A 18 7.01 11.60 7.52
N GLY A 19 8.13 10.92 7.23
CA GLY A 19 9.36 10.98 8.04
C GLY A 19 9.39 10.03 9.25
N SER A 20 8.33 9.29 9.55
CA SER A 20 8.33 8.32 10.65
C SER A 20 9.32 7.19 10.40
N THR A 21 10.01 6.71 11.43
CA THR A 21 10.90 5.55 11.37
C THR A 21 10.70 4.65 12.59
N GLY A 22 10.97 3.36 12.45
CA GLY A 22 10.90 2.42 13.57
C GLY A 22 9.48 2.15 14.11
N VAL A 23 8.44 2.43 13.32
CA VAL A 23 7.05 2.27 13.76
C VAL A 23 6.69 0.78 13.75
N ALA A 24 6.30 0.23 14.90
CA ALA A 24 5.86 -1.17 14.97
C ALA A 24 4.49 -1.36 14.29
N PRO A 25 4.29 -2.43 13.49
CA PRO A 25 3.01 -2.70 12.84
C PRO A 25 1.91 -3.02 13.85
N THR A 26 0.66 -2.68 13.51
CA THR A 26 -0.49 -3.25 14.22
C THR A 26 -0.68 -4.71 13.84
N GLY A 27 -0.97 -5.55 14.84
CA GLY A 27 -1.13 -6.97 14.61
C GLY A 27 -2.45 -7.38 13.98
N GLY A 28 -2.36 -8.30 13.01
CA GLY A 28 -3.50 -8.90 12.35
C GLY A 28 -3.89 -8.17 11.07
N VAL A 29 -5.12 -8.43 10.63
CA VAL A 29 -5.69 -7.82 9.42
C VAL A 29 -6.60 -6.66 9.84
N PRO A 30 -6.59 -5.52 9.14
CA PRO A 30 -7.50 -4.42 9.41
C PRO A 30 -8.98 -4.86 9.44
N ALA A 31 -9.76 -4.31 10.37
CA ALA A 31 -11.20 -4.58 10.42
C ALA A 31 -11.89 -4.14 9.12
N GLY A 32 -12.92 -4.89 8.72
CA GLY A 32 -13.62 -4.66 7.46
C GLY A 32 -12.79 -5.07 6.24
N GLN A 33 -12.28 -6.30 6.26
CA GLN A 33 -11.60 -6.91 5.11
C GLN A 33 -12.40 -6.68 3.82
N GLY A 34 -11.68 -6.30 2.78
CA GLY A 34 -12.25 -5.81 1.54
C GLY A 34 -12.46 -6.87 0.47
N THR A 35 -13.09 -6.45 -0.63
CA THR A 35 -13.16 -7.24 -1.87
C THR A 35 -11.85 -7.07 -2.64
N LEU A 36 -11.25 -8.17 -3.11
CA LEU A 36 -10.08 -8.12 -3.98
C LEU A 36 -10.40 -7.38 -5.28
N LEU A 37 -9.64 -6.32 -5.58
CA LEU A 37 -9.76 -5.57 -6.83
C LEU A 37 -8.74 -6.03 -7.87
N ALA A 38 -7.49 -6.23 -7.44
CA ALA A 38 -6.41 -6.67 -8.30
C ALA A 38 -5.30 -7.34 -7.47
N SER A 39 -4.59 -8.25 -8.11
CA SER A 39 -3.46 -8.98 -7.55
C SER A 39 -2.37 -9.16 -8.59
N GLN A 40 -1.11 -9.16 -8.17
CA GLN A 40 0.02 -9.44 -9.03
C GLN A 40 1.11 -10.20 -8.27
N VAL A 41 1.85 -11.02 -9.02
CA VAL A 41 3.06 -11.69 -8.57
C VAL A 41 4.22 -11.23 -9.43
N PHE A 42 5.33 -10.93 -8.79
CA PHE A 42 6.60 -10.73 -9.45
C PHE A 42 7.62 -11.72 -8.89
N SER A 43 8.27 -12.49 -9.76
CA SER A 43 9.36 -13.39 -9.35
C SER A 43 10.64 -12.97 -10.05
N GLY A 44 11.72 -12.90 -9.30
CA GLY A 44 13.01 -12.51 -9.86
C GLY A 44 14.18 -12.92 -8.99
N GLN A 45 15.36 -12.67 -9.51
CA GLN A 45 16.61 -13.05 -8.87
C GLN A 45 17.57 -11.85 -8.91
N ALA A 46 18.02 -11.44 -7.73
CA ALA A 46 19.06 -10.44 -7.57
C ALA A 46 20.42 -11.13 -7.47
N PHE A 47 21.49 -10.35 -7.31
CA PHE A 47 22.82 -10.90 -7.12
C PHE A 47 22.96 -11.73 -5.85
N THR A 48 22.25 -11.37 -4.79
CA THR A 48 22.48 -11.94 -3.45
C THR A 48 21.30 -12.78 -2.92
N PHE A 49 20.14 -12.75 -3.58
CA PHE A 49 18.97 -13.56 -3.24
C PHE A 49 18.05 -13.76 -4.44
N ALA A 50 17.14 -14.73 -4.35
CA ALA A 50 15.98 -14.88 -5.22
C ALA A 50 14.70 -14.71 -4.40
N ALA A 51 13.70 -14.05 -4.96
CA ALA A 51 12.44 -13.81 -4.27
C ALA A 51 11.24 -13.70 -5.21
N THR A 52 10.08 -13.97 -4.62
CA THR A 52 8.76 -13.66 -5.17
C THR A 52 8.13 -12.56 -4.31
N PHE A 53 7.57 -11.55 -4.98
CA PHE A 53 6.83 -10.45 -4.40
C PHE A 53 5.36 -10.58 -4.77
N ASN A 54 4.54 -10.88 -3.77
CA ASN A 54 3.10 -10.96 -3.90
C ASN A 54 2.48 -9.62 -3.48
N GLN A 55 1.54 -9.13 -4.28
CA GLN A 55 0.87 -7.88 -4.01
C GLN A 55 -0.60 -7.91 -4.42
N ALA A 56 -1.43 -7.17 -3.70
CA ALA A 56 -2.85 -7.04 -4.02
C ALA A 56 -3.45 -5.74 -3.47
N VAL A 57 -4.56 -5.32 -4.06
CA VAL A 57 -5.37 -4.18 -3.63
C VAL A 57 -6.77 -4.66 -3.30
N TYR A 58 -7.25 -4.30 -2.12
CA TYR A 58 -8.60 -4.61 -1.66
C TYR A 58 -9.40 -3.34 -1.42
N LEU A 59 -10.68 -3.36 -1.82
CA LEU A 59 -11.65 -2.32 -1.48
C LEU A 59 -12.28 -2.65 -0.13
N ASN A 60 -11.92 -1.91 0.92
CA ASN A 60 -12.45 -2.14 2.26
C ASN A 60 -13.92 -1.67 2.38
N ALA A 61 -14.57 -2.08 3.48
CA ALA A 61 -15.98 -1.74 3.72
C ALA A 61 -16.25 -0.23 3.85
N ALA A 62 -15.23 0.59 4.07
CA ALA A 62 -15.34 2.05 4.10
C ALA A 62 -15.22 2.70 2.71
N GLY A 63 -15.06 1.90 1.65
CA GLY A 63 -14.89 2.39 0.27
C GLY A 63 -13.49 2.93 -0.03
N THR A 64 -12.51 2.60 0.80
CA THR A 64 -11.10 2.98 0.61
C THR A 64 -10.22 1.77 0.35
N LEU A 65 -8.95 1.99 0.01
CA LEU A 65 -8.06 0.94 -0.46
C LEU A 65 -7.06 0.49 0.60
N ASP A 66 -6.95 -0.83 0.74
CA ASP A 66 -5.92 -1.52 1.50
C ASP A 66 -4.96 -2.21 0.52
N PHE A 67 -3.66 -1.98 0.69
CA PHE A 67 -2.59 -2.54 -0.16
C PHE A 67 -1.83 -3.63 0.61
N TYR A 68 -1.76 -4.83 0.05
CA TYR A 68 -1.20 -6.02 0.68
C TYR A 68 0.09 -6.39 -0.02
N PHE A 69 1.12 -6.74 0.74
CA PHE A 69 2.44 -7.10 0.24
C PHE A 69 3.03 -8.27 1.03
N GLN A 70 3.67 -9.20 0.33
CA GLN A 70 4.43 -10.28 0.95
C GLN A 70 5.66 -10.60 0.11
N VAL A 71 6.79 -10.75 0.80
CA VAL A 71 8.03 -11.26 0.22
C VAL A 71 8.16 -12.75 0.57
N ILE A 72 8.38 -13.58 -0.44
CA ILE A 72 8.71 -15.00 -0.32
C ILE A 72 10.12 -15.17 -0.87
N ARG A 73 11.07 -15.57 -0.03
CA ARG A 73 12.41 -15.92 -0.49
C ARG A 73 12.36 -17.28 -1.20
N THR A 74 12.87 -17.33 -2.42
CA THR A 74 12.87 -18.55 -3.24
C THR A 74 14.25 -19.20 -3.36
N GLY A 75 15.32 -18.51 -2.93
CA GLY A 75 16.65 -19.09 -2.87
C GLY A 75 17.78 -18.07 -2.86
N ALA A 76 18.96 -18.52 -3.30
CA ALA A 76 20.15 -17.71 -3.44
C ALA A 76 20.09 -16.81 -4.69
N GLY A 77 20.88 -15.74 -4.69
CA GLY A 77 21.08 -14.90 -5.85
C GLY A 77 22.10 -15.47 -6.83
N SER A 78 22.35 -14.74 -7.92
CA SER A 78 23.25 -15.18 -9.00
C SER A 78 24.70 -15.37 -8.55
N ILE A 79 25.14 -14.66 -7.50
CA ILE A 79 26.54 -14.66 -7.06
C ILE A 79 26.73 -14.97 -5.57
N SER A 80 25.69 -14.80 -4.75
CA SER A 80 25.78 -15.05 -3.31
C SER A 80 24.42 -15.41 -2.73
N ASN A 81 24.43 -15.86 -1.48
CA ASN A 81 23.25 -16.22 -0.71
C ASN A 81 23.22 -15.39 0.58
N GLN A 82 22.59 -14.22 0.53
CA GLN A 82 22.47 -13.29 1.65
C GLN A 82 21.01 -13.17 2.11
N GLU A 83 20.80 -12.85 3.38
CA GLU A 83 19.50 -12.59 4.01
C GLU A 83 18.75 -11.45 3.31
N ILE A 84 17.42 -11.55 3.18
CA ILE A 84 16.62 -10.38 2.74
C ILE A 84 16.27 -9.58 3.98
N ARG A 85 16.62 -8.29 4.01
CA ARG A 85 16.52 -7.47 5.24
C ARG A 85 15.39 -6.46 5.22
N SER A 86 15.02 -5.97 4.04
CA SER A 86 13.94 -5.02 3.91
C SER A 86 13.31 -5.05 2.53
N PHE A 87 12.17 -4.39 2.42
CA PHE A 87 11.67 -3.96 1.12
C PHE A 87 11.02 -2.58 1.22
N THR A 88 10.92 -1.90 0.09
CA THR A 88 10.25 -0.61 -0.05
C THR A 88 9.11 -0.71 -1.05
N ILE A 89 8.13 0.17 -0.88
CA ILE A 89 7.05 0.43 -1.83
C ILE A 89 6.91 1.94 -1.97
N SER A 90 6.65 2.45 -3.17
CA SER A 90 6.61 3.88 -3.44
C SER A 90 5.21 4.44 -3.67
N ASP A 91 5.16 5.77 -3.81
CA ASP A 91 4.02 6.56 -4.26
C ASP A 91 2.78 6.58 -3.36
N PHE A 92 2.99 6.43 -2.05
CA PHE A 92 1.96 6.66 -1.02
C PHE A 92 1.74 8.16 -0.72
N GLY A 93 2.61 9.03 -1.24
CA GLY A 93 2.52 10.49 -1.24
C GLY A 93 1.86 11.12 -0.01
N ALA A 94 0.77 11.85 -0.26
CA ALA A 94 0.01 12.56 0.76
C ALA A 94 -1.13 11.73 1.41
N TYR A 95 -1.26 10.45 1.07
CA TYR A 95 -2.32 9.62 1.65
C TYR A 95 -2.06 9.35 3.13
N LEU A 96 -3.13 9.25 3.90
CA LEU A 96 -3.06 8.66 5.23
C LEU A 96 -2.70 7.18 5.07
N VAL A 97 -1.82 6.68 5.93
CA VAL A 97 -1.34 5.31 5.86
C VAL A 97 -1.31 4.73 7.27
N ASP A 98 -2.05 3.65 7.48
CA ASP A 98 -1.98 2.84 8.68
C ASP A 98 -1.39 1.47 8.34
N GLY A 99 -0.37 1.06 9.09
CA GLY A 99 0.40 -0.15 8.84
C GLY A 99 -0.02 -1.32 9.73
N TYR A 100 -0.19 -2.49 9.11
CA TYR A 100 -0.53 -3.74 9.78
C TYR A 100 0.38 -4.88 9.31
N ALA A 101 0.51 -5.91 10.13
CA ALA A 101 1.21 -7.13 9.77
C ALA A 101 0.43 -8.36 10.27
N SER A 102 0.18 -9.30 9.37
CA SER A 102 -0.42 -10.60 9.66
C SER A 102 0.56 -11.72 9.37
N ALA A 103 0.88 -12.53 10.40
CA ALA A 103 1.59 -13.80 10.23
C ALA A 103 0.66 -14.93 9.77
N LEU A 104 -0.66 -14.73 9.87
CA LEU A 104 -1.66 -15.64 9.35
C LEU A 104 -1.92 -15.34 7.87
N ASP A 105 -2.50 -16.31 7.21
CA ASP A 105 -3.04 -16.20 5.85
C ASP A 105 -4.26 -15.24 5.84
N PRO A 106 -4.14 -14.03 5.28
CA PRO A 106 -5.19 -13.02 5.36
C PRO A 106 -6.32 -13.23 4.34
N ASP A 107 -6.08 -13.93 3.23
CA ASP A 107 -7.05 -14.19 2.16
C ASP A 107 -7.49 -15.66 2.09
N GLY A 108 -6.97 -16.52 2.97
CA GLY A 108 -7.29 -17.94 2.99
C GLY A 108 -6.61 -18.64 1.81
N THR A 109 -7.30 -19.54 1.11
CA THR A 109 -6.70 -20.15 -0.09
C THR A 109 -6.58 -19.11 -1.21
N GLY A 110 -5.45 -18.40 -1.26
CA GLY A 110 -5.27 -17.23 -2.11
C GLY A 110 -3.81 -16.97 -2.51
N LEU A 111 -3.51 -15.70 -2.74
CA LEU A 111 -2.20 -15.24 -3.17
C LEU A 111 -1.20 -15.23 -2.01
N PHE A 112 -1.67 -14.80 -0.84
CA PHE A 112 -0.84 -14.75 0.34
C PHE A 112 -0.88 -16.09 1.06
N ILE A 113 0.15 -16.32 1.84
CA ILE A 113 0.30 -17.56 2.60
C ILE A 113 0.73 -17.22 4.02
N ALA A 114 0.39 -18.08 4.97
CA ALA A 114 0.86 -17.92 6.34
C ALA A 114 2.39 -17.84 6.41
N ALA A 115 2.87 -16.98 7.31
CA ALA A 115 4.31 -16.79 7.51
C ALA A 115 4.94 -18.08 8.07
N ASN A 116 6.11 -18.46 7.56
CA ASN A 116 6.92 -19.60 7.95
C ASN A 116 8.32 -19.17 8.42
N ASN A 117 8.62 -17.86 8.40
CA ASN A 117 9.86 -17.33 8.94
C ASN A 117 9.91 -17.64 10.46
N PRO A 118 10.93 -18.39 10.92
CA PRO A 118 11.04 -18.81 12.32
C PRO A 118 11.22 -17.65 13.30
N ASN A 119 11.67 -16.49 12.83
CA ASN A 119 11.88 -15.29 13.64
C ASN A 119 10.57 -14.49 13.86
N LEU A 120 9.53 -14.75 13.06
CA LEU A 120 8.17 -14.26 13.32
C LEU A 120 7.49 -15.24 14.28
N ALA A 121 7.46 -14.94 15.58
CA ALA A 121 6.81 -15.78 16.58
C ALA A 121 5.40 -16.23 16.13
N ASN A 122 5.11 -17.53 16.30
CA ASN A 122 3.93 -18.21 15.78
C ASN A 122 2.61 -17.52 16.20
N GLY A 123 1.98 -16.80 15.26
CA GLY A 123 0.65 -16.22 15.40
C GLY A 123 0.64 -14.82 16.04
N THR A 124 0.32 -13.80 15.22
CA THR A 124 0.19 -12.36 15.55
C THR A 124 1.51 -11.69 16.02
N PRO A 125 1.80 -10.42 15.67
CA PRO A 125 3.13 -9.88 15.88
C PRO A 125 3.38 -9.61 17.36
N SER A 126 4.05 -10.54 18.04
CA SER A 126 4.84 -10.24 19.23
C SER A 126 5.93 -11.28 19.49
N PRO A 127 7.20 -10.88 19.57
CA PRO A 127 7.76 -9.62 19.10
C PRO A 127 8.42 -9.84 17.74
N SER A 128 7.63 -9.70 16.69
CA SER A 128 8.22 -9.38 15.38
C SER A 128 9.07 -8.11 15.56
N THR A 129 10.34 -8.16 15.17
CA THR A 129 11.22 -6.98 15.12
C THR A 129 10.98 -6.13 13.87
N THR A 130 9.98 -6.45 13.05
CA THR A 130 9.69 -5.70 11.85
C THR A 130 9.21 -4.31 12.22
N THR A 131 9.76 -3.30 11.58
CA THR A 131 9.31 -1.91 11.72
C THR A 131 9.03 -1.29 10.37
N PHE A 132 8.18 -0.27 10.39
CA PHE A 132 7.86 0.54 9.25
C PHE A 132 8.57 1.89 9.32
N GLY A 133 8.96 2.38 8.15
CA GLY A 133 9.41 3.73 7.93
C GLY A 133 8.61 4.38 6.82
N ARG A 134 8.59 5.70 6.79
CA ARG A 134 8.00 6.48 5.71
C ARG A 134 8.93 7.64 5.39
N SER A 135 9.25 7.84 4.11
CA SER A 135 10.16 8.90 3.69
C SER A 135 9.66 10.27 4.13
N PRO A 136 10.54 11.29 4.27
CA PRO A 136 10.13 12.65 4.58
C PRO A 136 9.13 13.24 3.58
N SER A 137 9.15 12.79 2.32
CA SER A 137 8.17 13.16 1.30
C SER A 137 6.82 12.46 1.45
N GLY A 138 6.71 11.44 2.32
CA GLY A 138 5.53 10.59 2.44
C GLY A 138 5.39 9.52 1.33
N SER A 139 6.22 9.59 0.29
CA SER A 139 6.11 8.76 -0.91
C SER A 139 6.50 7.31 -0.68
N VAL A 140 7.63 7.06 -0.01
CA VAL A 140 8.18 5.70 0.10
C VAL A 140 7.86 5.17 1.49
N VAL A 141 7.27 3.98 1.54
CA VAL A 141 7.12 3.20 2.76
C VAL A 141 8.20 2.12 2.75
N THR A 142 8.90 1.99 3.86
CA THR A 142 9.96 1.00 4.07
C THR A 142 9.51 0.00 5.12
N ILE A 143 9.75 -1.28 4.86
CA ILE A 143 9.53 -2.36 5.79
C ILE A 143 10.90 -2.95 6.12
N GLU A 144 11.36 -2.71 7.34
CA GLU A 144 12.64 -3.20 7.88
C GLU A 144 12.37 -4.44 8.73
N PHE A 145 12.88 -5.61 8.34
CA PHE A 145 12.59 -6.85 9.06
C PHE A 145 13.33 -6.97 10.40
N GLY A 146 14.45 -6.27 10.58
CA GLY A 146 15.26 -6.39 11.79
C GLY A 146 15.86 -7.79 11.90
N ALA A 147 15.62 -8.47 13.03
CA ALA A 147 15.99 -9.87 13.24
C ALA A 147 15.07 -10.86 12.47
N ASN A 148 13.98 -10.38 11.86
CA ASN A 148 13.09 -11.20 11.04
C ASN A 148 13.50 -11.26 9.57
N GLY A 149 14.76 -11.00 9.22
CA GLY A 149 15.15 -11.13 7.83
C GLY A 149 14.93 -12.55 7.34
N LEU A 150 14.72 -12.68 6.03
CA LEU A 150 14.37 -13.95 5.42
C LEU A 150 15.65 -14.67 5.03
N THR A 151 15.85 -15.87 5.54
CA THR A 151 16.92 -16.80 5.16
C THR A 151 16.35 -18.06 4.51
N GLY A 152 17.17 -18.86 3.81
CA GLY A 152 16.69 -20.10 3.19
C GLY A 152 15.52 -19.95 2.21
N THR A 153 14.39 -20.61 2.51
CA THR A 153 13.14 -20.61 1.73
C THR A 153 11.95 -20.15 2.60
N GLU A 154 12.15 -19.01 3.26
CA GLU A 154 11.19 -18.40 4.16
C GLU A 154 10.31 -17.36 3.46
N ASN A 155 9.11 -17.13 3.99
CA ASN A 155 8.23 -16.05 3.62
C ASN A 155 8.01 -15.11 4.83
N SER A 156 7.77 -13.85 4.50
CA SER A 156 7.44 -12.83 5.48
C SER A 156 5.97 -12.92 5.91
N ALA A 157 5.63 -12.19 6.98
CA ALA A 157 4.25 -11.80 7.23
C ALA A 157 3.69 -11.04 6.03
N THR A 158 2.36 -11.03 5.90
CA THR A 158 1.70 -10.12 4.98
C THR A 158 1.62 -8.73 5.61
N TYR A 159 2.21 -7.75 4.95
CA TYR A 159 2.20 -6.35 5.35
C TYR A 159 1.08 -5.63 4.63
N ILE A 160 0.28 -4.89 5.39
CA ILE A 160 -0.95 -4.29 4.89
C ILE A 160 -0.92 -2.81 5.20
N PHE A 161 -1.13 -1.99 4.18
CA PHE A 161 -1.20 -0.54 4.29
C PHE A 161 -2.61 -0.08 3.93
N ARG A 162 -3.36 0.28 4.96
CA ARG A 162 -4.66 0.91 4.79
C ARG A 162 -4.47 2.37 4.46
N THR A 163 -5.18 2.84 3.43
CA THR A 163 -5.10 4.24 2.99
C THR A 163 -6.47 4.88 2.92
N ASN A 164 -6.51 6.22 2.82
CA ASN A 164 -7.73 6.95 2.47
C ASN A 164 -7.93 7.09 0.95
N ALA A 165 -7.17 6.37 0.12
CA ALA A 165 -7.32 6.40 -1.32
C ALA A 165 -8.57 5.63 -1.76
N THR A 166 -9.16 6.06 -2.88
CA THR A 166 -10.33 5.40 -3.51
C THR A 166 -10.04 4.90 -4.91
N ALA A 167 -8.85 5.18 -5.45
CA ALA A 167 -8.37 4.73 -6.74
C ALA A 167 -6.90 4.30 -6.66
N TYR A 168 -6.50 3.39 -7.55
CA TYR A 168 -5.14 2.89 -7.65
C TYR A 168 -4.73 2.73 -9.11
N ASN A 169 -3.42 2.61 -9.34
CA ASN A 169 -2.87 2.09 -10.58
C ASN A 169 -1.64 1.21 -10.28
N ASN A 170 -1.02 0.64 -11.31
CA ASN A 170 0.16 -0.23 -11.20
C ASN A 170 1.42 0.46 -11.75
N GLN A 171 1.68 1.68 -11.30
CA GLN A 171 2.84 2.47 -11.73
C GLN A 171 3.82 2.77 -10.59
N GLY A 172 3.50 2.34 -9.37
CA GLY A 172 4.43 2.44 -8.25
C GLY A 172 5.61 1.50 -8.47
N THR A 173 6.61 1.63 -7.62
CA THR A 173 7.78 0.76 -7.61
C THR A 173 7.95 0.08 -6.27
N PHE A 174 8.46 -1.14 -6.29
CA PHE A 174 8.96 -1.81 -5.10
C PHE A 174 10.44 -2.13 -5.26
N GLY A 175 11.13 -2.24 -4.13
CA GLY A 175 12.49 -2.76 -4.07
C GLY A 175 12.65 -3.70 -2.91
N ILE A 176 13.03 -4.96 -3.15
CA ILE A 176 13.49 -5.89 -2.11
C ILE A 176 14.99 -5.68 -1.97
N ILE A 177 15.48 -5.50 -0.73
CA ILE A 177 16.80 -4.93 -0.46
C ILE A 177 17.58 -5.81 0.53
N ASP A 178 18.85 -6.00 0.18
CA ASP A 178 19.94 -6.40 1.08
C ASP A 178 21.27 -5.83 0.51
N GLY A 179 22.30 -6.65 0.25
CA GLY A 179 23.53 -6.26 -0.45
C GLY A 179 23.36 -6.07 -1.96
N SER A 180 22.17 -6.39 -2.49
CA SER A 180 21.72 -6.07 -3.84
C SER A 180 20.21 -5.79 -3.82
N THR A 181 19.65 -5.34 -4.94
CA THR A 181 18.21 -5.00 -5.03
C THR A 181 17.50 -5.77 -6.12
N LEU A 182 16.31 -6.29 -5.83
CA LEU A 182 15.33 -6.74 -6.82
C LEU A 182 14.20 -5.72 -6.88
N GLN A 183 13.88 -5.20 -8.07
CA GLN A 183 12.89 -4.13 -8.23
C GLN A 183 11.86 -4.48 -9.30
N GLY A 184 10.67 -3.88 -9.17
CA GLY A 184 9.60 -4.03 -10.15
C GLY A 184 8.47 -3.04 -9.90
N LEU A 185 7.39 -3.18 -10.67
CA LEU A 185 6.20 -2.35 -10.52
C LEU A 185 5.30 -2.86 -9.39
N THR A 186 4.66 -1.93 -8.69
CA THR A 186 3.69 -2.22 -7.63
C THR A 186 2.45 -1.33 -7.74
N PHE A 187 1.37 -1.76 -7.10
CA PHE A 187 0.19 -0.94 -6.91
C PHE A 187 0.50 0.28 -6.05
N GLN A 188 -0.03 1.44 -6.45
CA GLN A 188 0.05 2.69 -5.72
C GLN A 188 -1.33 3.37 -5.65
N PRO A 189 -1.62 4.12 -4.58
CA PRO A 189 -2.81 4.97 -4.52
C PRO A 189 -2.68 6.16 -5.48
N ILE A 190 -3.78 6.54 -6.14
CA ILE A 190 -3.86 7.73 -7.00
C ILE A 190 -5.07 8.58 -6.66
N ALA A 191 -4.99 9.86 -7.03
CA ALA A 191 -6.12 10.75 -6.85
C ALA A 191 -7.22 10.28 -7.81
N ALA A 192 -8.46 10.21 -7.33
CA ALA A 192 -9.59 9.96 -8.20
C ALA A 192 -9.59 11.02 -9.29
N VAL A 193 -9.50 10.59 -10.55
CA VAL A 193 -9.64 11.50 -11.69
C VAL A 193 -11.07 12.02 -11.66
N PRO A 194 -11.31 13.35 -11.73
CA PRO A 194 -12.66 13.89 -11.77
C PRO A 194 -13.45 13.19 -12.86
N GLU A 195 -14.58 12.58 -12.49
CA GLU A 195 -15.34 11.70 -13.37
C GLU A 195 -15.65 12.41 -14.70
N PRO A 196 -15.75 11.68 -15.84
CA PRO A 196 -16.09 12.25 -17.15
C PRO A 196 -17.36 13.12 -17.12
N ALA A 197 -18.30 12.83 -16.21
CA ALA A 197 -19.48 13.65 -15.98
C ALA A 197 -19.14 15.06 -15.47
N THR A 198 -18.10 15.21 -14.66
CA THR A 198 -17.60 16.52 -14.20
C THR A 198 -17.09 17.33 -15.38
N TRP A 199 -16.33 16.69 -16.28
CA TRP A 199 -15.86 17.32 -17.51
C TRP A 199 -17.03 17.70 -18.41
N ALA A 200 -18.03 16.84 -18.54
CA ALA A 200 -19.24 17.11 -19.30
C ALA A 200 -20.03 18.28 -18.71
N MET A 201 -20.20 18.36 -17.38
CA MET A 201 -20.90 19.47 -16.71
C MET A 201 -20.14 20.79 -16.86
N MET A 202 -18.80 20.79 -16.80
CA MET A 202 -18.00 21.98 -17.09
C MET A 202 -18.16 22.41 -18.55
N LEU A 203 -18.09 21.47 -19.51
CA LEU A 203 -18.28 21.76 -20.92
C LEU A 203 -19.69 22.25 -21.25
N VAL A 204 -20.73 21.69 -20.59
CA VAL A 204 -22.11 22.16 -20.71
C VAL A 204 -22.25 23.56 -20.10
N GLY A 205 -21.65 23.82 -18.94
CA GLY A 205 -21.66 25.13 -18.30
C GLY A 205 -20.97 26.20 -19.15
N PHE A 206 -19.73 25.96 -19.56
CA PHE A 206 -18.97 26.87 -20.43
C PHE A 206 -19.59 27.00 -21.82
N GLY A 207 -20.05 25.90 -22.40
CA GLY A 207 -20.77 25.89 -23.67
C GLY A 207 -22.07 26.69 -23.61
N GLY A 208 -22.83 26.56 -22.52
CA GLY A 208 -24.05 27.32 -22.27
C GLY A 208 -23.79 28.83 -22.16
N ILE A 209 -22.77 29.23 -21.41
CA ILE A 209 -22.37 30.65 -21.28
C ILE A 209 -21.90 31.20 -22.63
N GLY A 210 -21.04 30.48 -23.35
CA GLY A 210 -20.53 30.89 -24.66
C GLY A 210 -21.65 31.04 -25.70
N LEU A 211 -22.61 30.11 -25.72
CA LEU A 211 -23.81 30.22 -26.55
C LEU A 211 -24.68 31.42 -26.17
N GLY A 212 -24.83 31.70 -24.88
CA GLY A 212 -25.55 32.87 -24.37
C GLY A 212 -24.91 34.19 -24.80
N MET A 213 -23.58 34.31 -24.75
CA MET A 213 -22.84 35.48 -25.23
C MET A 213 -22.97 35.66 -26.73
N ARG A 214 -22.88 34.57 -27.51
CA ARG A 214 -23.01 34.62 -28.98
C ARG A 214 -24.40 35.07 -29.46
N ARG A 215 -25.45 34.80 -28.68
CA ARG A 215 -26.83 35.22 -29.01
C ARG A 215 -27.14 36.67 -28.63
N ARG A 216 -26.37 37.30 -27.74
CA ARG A 216 -26.55 38.73 -27.42
C ARG A 216 -25.98 39.59 -28.54
N LYS A 217 -26.85 40.09 -29.43
CA LYS A 217 -26.49 41.14 -30.39
C LYS A 217 -26.13 42.42 -29.61
N PRO A 218 -24.91 42.98 -29.77
CA PRO A 218 -24.58 44.26 -29.18
C PRO A 218 -25.47 45.34 -29.80
N ARG A 219 -26.27 46.03 -28.97
CA ARG A 219 -27.00 47.23 -29.39
C ARG A 219 -26.02 48.40 -29.32
N THR A 220 -25.27 48.61 -30.39
CA THR A 220 -24.51 49.84 -30.59
C THR A 220 -25.50 50.97 -30.85
N SER A 221 -25.81 51.75 -29.81
CA SER A 221 -26.49 53.03 -29.97
C SER A 221 -25.46 54.05 -30.42
N VAL A 222 -25.59 54.54 -31.65
CA VAL A 222 -24.79 55.64 -32.17
C VAL A 222 -25.59 56.92 -31.94
N SER A 223 -25.05 57.85 -31.14
CA SER A 223 -25.62 59.18 -30.94
C SER A 223 -24.88 60.16 -31.85
N PHE A 224 -25.62 60.87 -32.70
CA PHE A 224 -25.07 61.95 -33.52
C PHE A 224 -25.30 63.28 -32.82
N ALA A 225 -24.32 64.18 -32.92
CA ALA A 225 -24.32 65.54 -32.39
C ALA A 225 -24.75 66.55 -33.45
#